data_AF-A0A432EHD9-F1
#
_entry.id   AF-A0A432EHD9-F1
#
_cell.length_a   1.000
_cell.length_b   1.000
_cell.length_c   1.000
_cell.angle_alpha   90.00
_cell.angle_beta   90.00
_cell.angle_gamma   90.00
#
_symmetry.space_group_name_H-M   'P 1'
#
loop_
_entity.id
_entity.type
_entity.pdbx_description
1 polymer ?
#
loop_
_entity_poly.entity_id
_entity_poly.type
_entity_poly.pdbx_seq_one_letter_code
_entity_poly.pdbx_strand_id
1 'polypeptide(L)'
;EQGGFENQHDAARAILNEVNPKSVRENREYGGWVLRSGDNTYGYTSPVKGDIDSVSLGNKPGNARATYHTHGGPDPRYDNEHFSPQDKRSDDYFRVDGYLGTPAGAFLFYDHQSRHVSRLGNINN
;
A
#
# COMPACT_ATOMS: atom_id res chain seq x y z
N GLU A 1 7.13 12.20 -6.64
CA GLU A 1 7.35 10.81 -7.05
C GLU A 1 8.82 10.48 -6.82
N GLN A 2 9.12 9.40 -6.11
CA GLN A 2 10.48 8.85 -5.99
C GLN A 2 10.53 7.52 -6.77
N GLY A 3 11.69 7.18 -7.32
CA GLY A 3 11.85 6.02 -8.17
C GLY A 3 13.30 5.56 -8.31
N GLY A 4 13.55 4.62 -9.22
CA GLY A 4 14.86 3.98 -9.40
C GLY A 4 15.05 2.70 -8.60
N PHE A 5 13.96 2.15 -8.02
CA PHE A 5 14.01 0.88 -7.30
C PHE A 5 14.12 -0.30 -8.27
N GLU A 6 14.88 -1.32 -7.89
CA GLU A 6 15.09 -2.51 -8.73
C GLU A 6 13.83 -3.38 -8.87
N ASN A 7 12.96 -3.35 -7.86
CA ASN A 7 11.73 -4.14 -7.84
C ASN A 7 10.56 -3.43 -7.15
N GLN A 8 9.37 -3.98 -7.35
CA GLN A 8 8.11 -3.46 -6.83
C GLN A 8 8.05 -3.43 -5.29
N HIS A 9 8.60 -4.45 -4.62
CA HIS A 9 8.56 -4.57 -3.16
C HIS A 9 9.38 -3.46 -2.50
N ASP A 10 10.54 -3.11 -3.06
CA ASP A 10 11.41 -2.07 -2.49
C ASP A 10 10.81 -0.68 -2.65
N ALA A 11 10.17 -0.39 -3.79
CA ALA A 11 9.42 0.85 -3.98
C ALA A 11 8.28 0.98 -2.96
N ALA A 12 7.49 -0.09 -2.77
CA ALA A 12 6.40 -0.11 -1.81
C ALA A 12 6.89 0.02 -0.36
N ARG A 13 7.96 -0.71 0.00
CA ARG A 13 8.58 -0.66 1.32
C ARG A 13 9.13 0.73 1.62
N ALA A 14 9.74 1.39 0.65
CA ALA A 14 10.28 2.74 0.83
C ALA A 14 9.17 3.74 1.21
N ILE A 15 8.08 3.81 0.44
CA ILE A 15 6.99 4.73 0.75
C ILE A 15 6.25 4.35 2.03
N LEU A 16 6.03 3.07 2.30
CA LEU A 16 5.35 2.64 3.53
C LEU A 16 6.19 2.93 4.79
N ASN A 17 7.52 2.82 4.73
CA ASN A 17 8.40 3.26 5.82
C ASN A 17 8.33 4.77 6.08
N GLU A 18 8.05 5.56 5.04
CA GLU A 18 7.91 7.02 5.15
C GLU A 18 6.54 7.40 5.74
N VAL A 19 5.45 6.81 5.25
CA VAL A 19 4.09 7.28 5.55
C VAL A 19 3.42 6.57 6.73
N ASN A 20 3.79 5.32 7.05
CA ASN A 20 3.11 4.55 8.10
C ASN A 20 3.22 5.18 9.51
N PRO A 21 4.36 5.71 9.97
CA PRO A 21 4.42 6.41 11.26
C PRO A 21 3.50 7.64 11.34
N LYS A 22 3.22 8.27 10.19
CA LYS A 22 2.25 9.37 10.11
C LYS A 22 0.81 8.85 10.14
N SER A 23 0.52 7.79 9.38
CA SER A 23 -0.76 7.07 9.39
C SER A 23 -1.21 6.70 10.80
N VAL A 24 -0.32 6.06 11.56
CA VAL A 24 -0.58 5.60 12.93
C VAL A 24 -0.87 6.77 13.86
N ARG A 25 -0.01 7.80 13.86
CA ARG A 25 -0.19 8.97 14.73
C ARG A 25 -1.45 9.77 14.42
N GLU A 26 -1.81 9.91 13.14
CA GLU A 26 -3.01 10.66 12.72
C GLU A 26 -4.29 9.82 12.76
N ASN A 27 -4.16 8.51 13.01
CA ASN A 27 -5.23 7.52 12.92
C ASN A 27 -6.02 7.61 11.60
N ARG A 28 -5.31 7.60 10.47
CA ARG A 28 -5.88 7.75 9.13
C ARG A 28 -5.08 7.01 8.08
N GLU A 29 -5.77 6.48 7.08
CA GLU A 29 -5.15 5.81 5.95
C GLU A 29 -4.47 6.80 5.00
N TYR A 30 -3.37 6.33 4.41
CA TYR A 30 -2.68 6.96 3.30
C TYR A 30 -2.44 5.93 2.22
N GLY A 31 -2.44 6.34 0.95
CA GLY A 31 -2.18 5.38 -0.12
C GLY A 31 -1.79 6.01 -1.43
N GLY A 32 -1.46 5.16 -2.40
CA GLY A 32 -1.08 5.57 -3.74
C GLY A 32 -0.79 4.38 -4.63
N TRP A 33 -0.07 4.63 -5.71
CA TRP A 33 0.27 3.64 -6.71
C TRP A 33 1.77 3.35 -6.71
N VAL A 34 2.12 2.08 -6.86
CA VAL A 34 3.47 1.65 -7.26
C VAL A 34 3.50 1.53 -8.78
N LEU A 35 4.49 2.17 -9.39
CA LEU A 35 4.62 2.36 -10.82
C LEU A 35 5.83 1.59 -11.35
N ARG A 36 5.76 1.15 -12.61
CA ARG A 36 6.93 0.64 -13.35
C ARG A 36 7.27 1.57 -14.51
N SER A 37 8.51 2.04 -14.54
CA SER A 37 9.06 2.90 -15.59
C SER A 37 9.46 2.08 -16.82
N GLY A 38 9.66 2.75 -17.97
CA GLY A 38 10.03 2.09 -19.23
C GLY A 38 11.42 1.44 -19.22
N ASP A 39 12.29 1.87 -18.30
CA ASP A 39 13.62 1.30 -18.04
C ASP A 39 13.59 0.10 -17.08
N ASN A 40 12.40 -0.41 -16.75
CA ASN A 40 12.14 -1.49 -15.79
C ASN A 40 12.42 -1.15 -14.32
N THR A 41 12.69 0.11 -13.98
CA THR A 41 12.73 0.54 -12.58
C THR A 41 11.34 0.75 -12.02
N TYR A 42 11.24 0.77 -10.69
CA TYR A 42 10.00 1.00 -9.97
C TYR A 42 10.05 2.33 -9.21
N GLY A 43 8.87 2.87 -8.93
CA GLY A 43 8.67 4.08 -8.14
C GLY A 43 7.26 4.14 -7.57
N TYR A 44 6.91 5.27 -6.97
CA TYR A 44 5.59 5.46 -6.37
C TYR A 44 5.05 6.88 -6.52
N THR A 45 3.73 7.00 -6.57
CA THR A 45 3.05 8.29 -6.48
C THR A 45 3.12 8.82 -5.05
N SER A 46 3.07 10.15 -4.89
CA SER A 46 2.93 10.75 -3.56
C SER A 46 1.66 10.24 -2.85
N PRO A 47 1.67 10.08 -1.52
CA PRO A 47 0.53 9.52 -0.81
C PRO A 47 -0.63 10.51 -0.78
N VAL A 48 -1.81 10.03 -1.14
CA VAL A 48 -3.07 10.72 -0.88
C VAL A 48 -3.53 10.43 0.55
N LYS A 49 -4.09 11.45 1.20
CA LYS A 49 -4.66 11.34 2.54
C LYS A 49 -6.09 10.79 2.45
N GLY A 50 -6.37 9.74 3.22
CA GLY A 50 -7.69 9.18 3.42
C GLY A 50 -8.34 9.57 4.74
N ASP A 51 -9.36 8.80 5.08
CA ASP A 51 -10.08 8.83 6.33
C ASP A 51 -9.62 7.68 7.25
N ILE A 52 -10.40 7.36 8.27
CA ILE A 52 -10.02 6.38 9.30
C ILE A 52 -9.95 4.95 8.78
N ASP A 53 -10.74 4.63 7.76
CA ASP A 53 -10.99 3.28 7.25
C ASP A 53 -11.09 3.23 5.71
N SER A 54 -10.61 4.28 5.03
CA SER A 54 -10.60 4.31 3.58
C SER A 54 -9.64 5.35 3.01
N VAL A 55 -9.09 5.04 1.83
CA VAL A 55 -8.37 5.99 0.98
C VAL A 55 -8.78 5.83 -0.49
N SER A 56 -9.03 6.95 -1.17
CA SER A 56 -9.38 6.96 -2.59
C SER A 56 -8.16 7.33 -3.43
N LEU A 57 -7.64 6.37 -4.19
CA LEU A 57 -6.41 6.53 -4.99
C LEU A 57 -6.61 7.29 -6.32
N GLY A 58 -7.86 7.64 -6.64
CA GLY A 58 -8.22 8.27 -7.90
C GLY A 58 -8.05 7.34 -9.11
N ASN A 59 -7.80 7.92 -10.28
CA ASN A 59 -7.65 7.16 -11.52
C ASN A 59 -6.35 6.36 -11.53
N LYS A 60 -6.43 5.09 -11.90
CA LYS A 60 -5.28 4.21 -12.08
C LYS A 60 -4.34 4.71 -13.17
N PRO A 61 -3.04 4.96 -12.86
CA PRO A 61 -2.03 5.24 -13.86
C PRO A 61 -1.85 4.05 -14.84
N GLY A 62 -1.55 4.36 -16.11
CA GLY A 62 -1.37 3.33 -17.15
C GLY A 62 -0.22 2.35 -16.88
N ASN A 63 0.80 2.80 -16.14
CA ASN A 63 1.97 2.01 -15.75
C ASN A 63 1.94 1.53 -14.29
N ALA A 64 0.81 1.65 -13.60
CA ALA A 64 0.64 1.13 -12.25
C ALA A 64 0.72 -0.40 -12.23
N ARG A 65 1.38 -0.93 -11.20
CA ARG A 65 1.58 -2.37 -10.98
C ARG A 65 1.10 -2.86 -9.63
N ALA A 66 1.05 -1.96 -8.64
CA ALA A 66 0.40 -2.23 -7.38
C ALA A 66 -0.27 -0.98 -6.81
N THR A 67 -1.21 -1.17 -5.91
CA THR A 67 -1.58 -0.17 -4.91
C THR A 67 -0.63 -0.27 -3.72
N TYR A 68 -0.50 0.81 -2.96
CA TYR A 68 -0.04 0.73 -1.58
C TYR A 68 -1.00 1.53 -0.71
N HIS A 69 -1.26 1.05 0.51
CA HIS A 69 -1.94 1.84 1.53
C HIS A 69 -1.48 1.48 2.94
N THR A 70 -1.83 2.34 3.89
CA THR A 70 -1.65 2.10 5.32
C THR A 70 -3.01 1.99 5.98
N HIS A 71 -3.08 1.19 7.05
CA HIS A 71 -4.16 1.33 8.02
C HIS A 71 -3.77 2.39 9.06
N GLY A 72 -4.76 3.16 9.51
CA GLY A 72 -4.62 4.08 10.66
C GLY A 72 -4.34 3.33 11.96
N GLY A 73 -4.02 4.05 13.03
CA GLY A 73 -3.71 3.47 14.35
C GLY A 73 -4.77 2.49 14.89
N PRO A 74 -4.44 1.75 15.97
CA PRO A 74 -5.29 0.67 16.47
C PRO A 74 -6.70 1.16 16.82
N ASP A 75 -7.72 0.51 16.25
CA ASP A 75 -9.12 0.82 16.49
C ASP A 75 -9.93 -0.48 16.64
N PRO A 76 -10.63 -0.70 17.78
CA PRO A 76 -11.31 -1.96 18.06
C PRO A 76 -12.47 -2.28 17.10
N ARG A 77 -12.88 -1.33 16.24
CA ARG A 77 -13.93 -1.53 15.24
C ARG A 77 -13.42 -2.22 13.97
N TYR A 78 -12.10 -2.27 13.77
CA TYR A 78 -11.49 -2.72 12.52
C TYR A 78 -10.39 -3.76 12.77
N ASP A 79 -10.16 -4.63 11.77
CA ASP A 79 -8.98 -5.48 11.73
C ASP A 79 -7.85 -4.72 11.04
N ASN A 80 -7.16 -3.86 11.80
CA ASN A 80 -6.11 -3.00 11.24
C ASN A 80 -4.86 -3.76 10.78
N GLU A 81 -4.74 -5.06 11.09
CA GLU A 81 -3.52 -5.84 10.84
C GLU A 81 -3.61 -6.76 9.62
N HIS A 82 -4.74 -6.78 8.92
CA HIS A 82 -4.95 -7.60 7.72
C HIS A 82 -5.68 -6.84 6.62
N PHE A 83 -5.41 -7.20 5.36
CA PHE A 83 -6.19 -6.70 4.24
C PHE A 83 -7.69 -6.94 4.42
N SER A 84 -8.47 -5.87 4.24
CA SER A 84 -9.92 -5.96 4.21
C SER A 84 -10.39 -6.71 2.94
N PRO A 85 -11.61 -7.26 2.93
CA PRO A 85 -12.22 -7.76 1.70
C PRO A 85 -12.35 -6.69 0.61
N GLN A 86 -12.50 -5.42 0.98
CA GLN A 86 -12.60 -4.29 0.07
C GLN A 86 -11.26 -4.02 -0.63
N ASP A 87 -10.14 -4.09 0.10
CA ASP A 87 -8.80 -3.87 -0.45
C ASP A 87 -8.52 -4.86 -1.58
N LYS A 88 -8.68 -6.16 -1.29
CA LYS A 88 -8.47 -7.24 -2.26
C LYS A 88 -9.37 -7.11 -3.49
N ARG A 89 -10.63 -6.69 -3.29
CA ARG A 89 -11.55 -6.45 -4.41
C ARG A 89 -11.13 -5.26 -5.27
N SER A 90 -10.56 -4.21 -4.67
CA SER A 90 -10.02 -3.06 -5.38
C SER A 90 -8.82 -3.45 -6.24
N ASP A 91 -7.87 -4.19 -5.66
CA ASP A 91 -6.68 -4.68 -6.35
C ASP A 91 -7.05 -5.64 -7.50
N ASP A 92 -7.97 -6.58 -7.26
CA ASP A 92 -8.52 -7.48 -8.29
C ASP A 92 -9.21 -6.70 -9.42
N TYR A 93 -10.00 -5.66 -9.09
CA TYR A 93 -10.68 -4.81 -10.07
C TYR A 93 -9.69 -4.05 -10.96
N PHE A 94 -8.65 -3.50 -10.36
CA PHE A 94 -7.60 -2.76 -11.06
C PHE A 94 -6.58 -3.67 -11.74
N ARG A 95 -6.58 -4.98 -11.44
CA ARG A 95 -5.64 -5.99 -11.94
C ARG A 95 -4.20 -5.63 -11.63
N VAL A 96 -3.97 -5.27 -10.37
CA VAL A 96 -2.68 -4.88 -9.81
C VAL A 96 -2.52 -5.56 -8.46
N ASP A 97 -1.28 -5.70 -8.00
CA ASP A 97 -1.03 -6.21 -6.65
C ASP A 97 -1.38 -5.17 -5.57
N GLY A 98 -1.35 -5.57 -4.30
CA GLY A 98 -1.58 -4.68 -3.16
C GLY A 98 -0.46 -4.75 -2.13
N TYR A 99 -0.11 -3.60 -1.54
CA TYR A 99 0.77 -3.53 -0.37
C TYR A 99 0.09 -2.81 0.78
N LEU A 100 0.21 -3.39 1.97
CA LEU A 100 -0.36 -2.83 3.19
C LEU A 100 0.72 -2.62 4.26
N GLY A 101 0.76 -1.41 4.80
CA GLY A 101 1.45 -1.09 6.04
C GLY A 101 0.47 -1.05 7.22
N THR A 102 0.73 -1.83 8.27
CA THR A 102 -0.16 -1.91 9.43
C THR A 102 0.35 -1.12 10.63
N PRO A 103 -0.50 -0.84 11.64
CA PRO A 103 -0.10 -0.14 12.85
C PRO A 103 0.94 -0.87 13.70
N ALA A 104 0.95 -2.21 13.70
CA ALA A 104 2.01 -2.99 14.33
C ALA A 104 3.29 -3.08 13.46
N GLY A 105 3.34 -2.37 12.34
CA GLY A 105 4.50 -2.31 11.46
C GLY A 105 4.63 -3.53 10.53
N ALA A 106 3.57 -4.31 10.31
CA ALA A 106 3.61 -5.39 9.33
C ALA A 106 3.66 -4.81 7.91
N PHE A 107 4.53 -5.38 7.08
CA PHE A 107 4.57 -5.12 5.65
C PHE A 107 3.98 -6.31 4.91
N LEU A 108 2.75 -6.15 4.43
CA LEU A 108 1.97 -7.19 3.79
C LEU A 108 1.89 -6.97 2.28
N PHE A 109 1.72 -8.08 1.56
CA PHE A 109 1.60 -8.11 0.11
C PHE A 109 0.43 -9.01 -0.28
N TYR A 110 -0.41 -8.53 -1.18
CA TYR A 110 -1.47 -9.27 -1.83
C TYR A 110 -1.13 -9.44 -3.31
N ASP A 111 -0.95 -10.69 -3.74
CA ASP A 111 -0.80 -11.05 -5.15
C ASP A 111 -2.19 -11.25 -5.77
N HIS A 112 -2.57 -10.38 -6.70
CA HIS A 112 -3.90 -10.41 -7.32
C HIS A 112 -4.10 -11.62 -8.26
N GLN A 113 -3.03 -12.21 -8.79
CA GLN A 113 -3.12 -13.35 -9.69
C GLN A 113 -3.42 -14.63 -8.92
N SER A 114 -2.67 -14.86 -7.83
CA SER A 114 -2.86 -16.03 -6.96
C SER A 114 -3.90 -15.82 -5.86
N ARG A 115 -4.32 -14.57 -5.63
CA ARG A 115 -5.20 -14.12 -4.53
C ARG A 115 -4.66 -14.49 -3.16
N HIS A 116 -3.34 -14.45 -3.01
CA HIS A 116 -2.64 -14.85 -1.81
C HIS A 116 -2.05 -13.64 -1.07
N VAL A 117 -2.23 -13.61 0.25
CA VAL A 117 -1.60 -12.62 1.14
C VAL A 117 -0.34 -13.22 1.75
N SER A 118 0.75 -12.46 1.76
CA SER A 118 2.00 -12.83 2.42
C SER A 118 2.54 -11.65 3.23
N ARG A 119 3.30 -11.96 4.29
CA ARG A 119 4.07 -10.96 5.03
C ARG A 119 5.49 -10.92 4.47
N LEU A 120 5.90 -9.75 3.98
CA LEU A 120 7.23 -9.51 3.41
C LEU A 120 8.23 -8.98 4.44
N GLY A 121 7.78 -8.70 5.68
CA GLY A 121 8.63 -8.26 6.79
C GLY A 121 7.96 -7.21 7.65
N ASN A 122 8.77 -6.24 8.09
CA ASN A 122 8.34 -5.11 8.90
C ASN A 122 8.70 -3.78 8.23
N ILE A 123 7.97 -2.74 8.59
CA ILE A 123 8.19 -1.32 8.25
C ILE A 123 8.10 -0.48 9.53
N ASN A 124 8.51 0.79 9.47
CA ASN A 124 8.35 1.74 10.56
C ASN A 124 6.87 1.97 10.90
N ASN A 125 6.56 2.22 12.17
CA ASN A 125 5.21 2.50 12.68
C ASN A 125 5.23 3.53 13.82
#